data_AF-A0A1L8Q3J6-F1
#
_entry.id   AF-A0A1L8Q3J6-F1
#
_cell.length_a   1.000
_cell.length_b   1.000
_cell.length_c   1.000
_cell.angle_alpha   90.00
_cell.angle_beta   90.00
_cell.angle_gamma   90.00
#
_symmetry.space_group_name_H-M   'P 1'
#
loop_
_entity.id
_entity.type
_entity.pdbx_description
1 polymer ?
#
loop_
_entity_poly.entity_id
_entity_poly.type
_entity_poly.pdbx_seq_one_letter_code
_entity_poly.pdbx_strand_id
1 'polypeptide(L)'
;MVLRSKKKGINWLLLLSCSLIPIVLISFMFFFNHKKQDTEAVSTTTEQVSTSSTTTTSTTSATTTTSLTTTQDSVTTTEEKPSTQEEQTNAESQKIDEQAILNGDFSTLVGTWRNELGQEFTFDKNGLVNSGNIEKVSMGNDGSINFSIRAGSSGYGMSIYPAGSTMKWVDSDSSKNRLIAGQAAPTSSEQVFYKVD
;
A
#
# COMPACT_ATOMS: atom_id res chain seq x y z
N MET A 1 -57.30 11.95 -54.13
CA MET A 1 -56.39 11.37 -53.11
C MET A 1 -55.05 11.12 -53.76
N VAL A 2 -54.07 12.01 -53.57
CA VAL A 2 -52.73 11.88 -54.18
C VAL A 2 -51.76 11.44 -53.08
N LEU A 3 -51.28 10.19 -53.14
CA LEU A 3 -50.20 9.73 -52.27
C LEU A 3 -48.87 10.31 -52.77
N ARG A 4 -48.29 11.25 -52.03
CA ARG A 4 -46.88 11.62 -52.17
C ARG A 4 -46.03 10.73 -51.27
N SER A 5 -45.28 9.81 -51.86
CA SER A 5 -44.22 9.07 -51.18
C SER A 5 -42.97 9.96 -51.05
N LYS A 6 -42.54 10.24 -49.81
CA LYS A 6 -41.27 10.89 -49.51
C LYS A 6 -40.16 9.83 -49.53
N LYS A 7 -39.36 9.78 -50.60
CA LYS A 7 -38.06 9.07 -50.59
C LYS A 7 -37.09 9.88 -49.72
N LYS A 8 -36.65 9.30 -48.60
CA LYS A 8 -35.55 9.82 -47.79
C LYS A 8 -34.24 9.38 -48.43
N GLY A 9 -33.36 10.33 -48.77
CA GLY A 9 -32.02 10.03 -49.27
C GLY A 9 -31.19 9.34 -48.19
N ILE A 10 -30.56 8.22 -48.53
CA ILE A 10 -29.59 7.54 -47.67
C ILE A 10 -28.38 8.45 -47.52
N ASN A 11 -28.00 8.77 -46.28
CA ASN A 11 -26.84 9.61 -45.98
C ASN A 11 -25.56 8.75 -46.10
N TRP A 12 -24.88 8.89 -47.24
CA TRP A 12 -23.67 8.13 -47.60
C TRP A 12 -22.54 8.23 -46.55
N LEU A 13 -22.52 9.32 -45.77
CA LEU A 13 -21.55 9.52 -44.69
C LEU A 13 -21.73 8.51 -43.53
N LEU A 14 -22.96 8.07 -43.25
CA LEU A 14 -23.25 7.08 -42.21
C LEU A 14 -22.84 5.66 -42.62
N LEU A 15 -22.86 5.36 -43.93
CA LEU A 15 -22.40 4.07 -44.46
C LEU A 15 -20.87 3.95 -44.42
N LEU A 16 -20.16 5.06 -44.66
CA LEU A 16 -18.69 5.11 -44.58
C LEU A 16 -18.16 5.01 -43.14
N SER A 17 -18.84 5.62 -42.16
CA SER A 17 -18.41 5.55 -40.76
C SER A 17 -18.62 4.16 -40.15
N CYS A 18 -19.64 3.42 -40.59
CA CYS A 18 -19.98 2.12 -40.02
C CYS A 18 -19.02 0.99 -40.47
N SER A 19 -18.34 1.13 -41.61
CA SER A 19 -17.40 0.12 -42.12
C SER A 19 -16.00 0.22 -41.52
N LEU A 20 -15.61 1.37 -40.98
CA LEU A 20 -14.27 1.60 -40.41
C LEU A 20 -14.12 1.06 -38.98
N ILE A 21 -15.21 1.02 -38.21
CA ILE A 21 -15.24 0.59 -36.81
C ILE A 21 -14.84 -0.90 -36.63
N PRO A 22 -15.38 -1.87 -37.41
CA PRO A 22 -15.01 -3.27 -37.21
C PRO A 22 -13.54 -3.57 -37.57
N ILE A 23 -12.96 -2.86 -38.54
CA ILE A 23 -11.57 -3.07 -38.98
C ILE A 23 -10.59 -2.71 -37.86
N VAL A 24 -10.82 -1.57 -37.19
CA VAL A 24 -9.98 -1.12 -36.07
C VAL A 24 -10.06 -2.07 -34.87
N LEU A 25 -11.26 -2.61 -34.58
CA LEU A 25 -11.45 -3.56 -33.48
C LEU A 25 -10.77 -4.91 -33.74
N ILE A 26 -10.85 -5.43 -34.97
CA ILE A 26 -10.19 -6.70 -35.33
C ILE A 26 -8.66 -6.53 -35.27
N SER A 27 -8.11 -5.40 -35.72
CA SER A 27 -6.67 -5.12 -35.59
C SER A 27 -6.20 -5.01 -34.13
N PHE A 28 -7.02 -4.42 -33.25
CA PHE A 28 -6.72 -4.36 -31.82
C PHE A 28 -6.74 -5.76 -31.17
N MET A 29 -7.70 -6.63 -31.53
CA MET A 29 -7.75 -8.00 -31.02
C MET A 29 -6.52 -8.83 -31.41
N PHE A 30 -5.98 -8.64 -32.62
CA PHE A 30 -4.77 -9.35 -33.07
C PHE A 30 -3.48 -8.85 -32.41
N PHE A 31 -3.35 -7.55 -32.13
CA PHE A 31 -2.17 -6.99 -31.45
C PHE A 31 -2.12 -7.33 -29.96
N PHE A 32 -3.26 -7.49 -29.29
CA PHE A 32 -3.33 -7.80 -27.85
C PHE A 32 -3.33 -9.31 -27.52
N ASN A 33 -3.37 -10.19 -28.53
CA ASN A 33 -3.36 -11.64 -28.32
C ASN A 33 -2.02 -12.35 -28.52
N HIS A 34 -0.90 -11.63 -28.65
CA HIS A 34 0.42 -12.25 -28.46
C HIS A 34 0.75 -12.35 -26.96
N LYS A 35 -0.11 -13.09 -26.25
CA LYS A 35 0.14 -13.51 -24.88
C LYS A 35 1.05 -14.72 -24.94
N LYS A 36 2.24 -14.56 -24.36
CA LYS A 36 2.98 -15.54 -23.56
C LYS A 36 3.22 -16.90 -24.23
N GLN A 37 4.48 -17.13 -24.62
CA GLN A 37 5.01 -18.48 -24.56
C GLN A 37 5.21 -18.83 -23.08
N ASP A 38 4.38 -19.73 -22.57
CA ASP A 38 4.78 -20.61 -21.50
C ASP A 38 5.56 -21.77 -22.15
N THR A 39 6.80 -21.99 -21.72
CA THR A 39 7.52 -23.24 -21.98
C THR A 39 7.92 -23.81 -20.62
N GLU A 40 7.25 -24.90 -20.24
CA GLU A 40 7.63 -25.78 -19.14
C GLU A 40 8.98 -26.46 -19.39
N ALA A 41 9.68 -26.68 -18.27
CA ALA A 41 10.59 -27.78 -17.94
C ALA A 41 11.76 -28.11 -18.88
N VAL A 42 12.98 -28.10 -18.31
CA VAL A 42 13.93 -29.22 -18.43
C VAL A 42 14.93 -29.12 -17.27
N SER A 43 14.95 -30.18 -16.47
CA SER A 43 16.01 -30.49 -15.53
C SER A 43 17.32 -30.77 -16.26
N THR A 44 18.42 -30.17 -15.83
CA THR A 44 19.76 -30.73 -16.06
C THR A 44 20.62 -30.58 -14.81
N THR A 45 20.82 -31.71 -14.15
CA THR A 45 21.93 -32.04 -13.26
C THR A 45 23.26 -31.84 -13.98
N THR A 46 24.21 -31.14 -13.34
CA THR A 46 25.64 -31.46 -13.45
C THR A 46 26.29 -31.21 -12.09
N GLU A 47 26.79 -32.30 -11.50
CA GLU A 47 27.64 -32.32 -10.33
C GLU A 47 28.92 -31.51 -10.55
N GLN A 48 29.39 -30.79 -9.52
CA GLN A 48 30.81 -30.83 -9.23
C GLN A 48 31.13 -30.58 -7.75
N VAL A 49 31.84 -31.57 -7.21
CA VAL A 49 32.42 -31.73 -5.89
C VAL A 49 33.56 -30.73 -5.65
N SER A 50 33.62 -30.13 -4.46
CA SER A 50 34.85 -30.08 -3.63
C SER A 50 34.60 -29.51 -2.22
N THR A 51 34.56 -30.45 -1.27
CA THR A 51 35.15 -30.48 0.07
C THR A 51 35.91 -29.24 0.59
N SER A 52 35.50 -28.72 1.76
CA SER A 52 36.42 -28.35 2.85
C SER A 52 35.71 -28.22 4.22
N SER A 53 35.91 -29.26 5.04
CA SER A 53 36.24 -29.30 6.48
C SER A 53 35.75 -28.22 7.48
N THR A 54 34.97 -28.72 8.45
CA THR A 54 35.14 -28.65 9.93
C THR A 54 35.29 -27.29 10.65
N THR A 55 34.46 -27.02 11.66
CA THR A 55 34.85 -26.99 13.10
C THR A 55 33.71 -26.47 14.00
N THR A 56 33.29 -27.32 14.93
CA THR A 56 32.51 -27.08 16.16
C THR A 56 33.22 -26.10 17.09
N THR A 57 32.55 -25.14 17.74
CA THR A 57 32.82 -24.76 19.15
C THR A 57 31.66 -23.94 19.74
N SER A 58 31.09 -24.45 20.83
CA SER A 58 30.18 -23.77 21.75
C SER A 58 30.87 -22.62 22.49
N THR A 59 30.21 -21.48 22.68
CA THR A 59 30.55 -20.56 23.77
C THR A 59 29.29 -20.04 24.46
N THR A 60 29.03 -20.67 25.61
CA THR A 60 28.25 -20.16 26.72
C THR A 60 29.06 -19.02 27.36
N SER A 61 28.52 -17.80 27.36
CA SER A 61 29.07 -16.70 28.17
C SER A 61 28.07 -16.34 29.25
N ALA A 62 28.38 -16.81 30.45
CA ALA A 62 27.85 -16.29 31.70
C ALA A 62 28.38 -14.86 31.90
N THR A 63 27.53 -13.95 32.37
CA THR A 63 27.98 -12.68 32.94
C THR A 63 27.49 -12.60 34.38
N THR A 64 28.44 -12.87 35.28
CA THR A 64 28.39 -12.55 36.70
C THR A 64 28.41 -11.03 36.85
N THR A 65 27.45 -10.47 37.58
CA THR A 65 27.57 -9.09 38.09
C THR A 65 27.29 -9.12 39.58
N THR A 66 28.37 -9.07 40.35
CA THR A 66 28.38 -8.80 41.79
C THR A 66 28.30 -7.28 41.98
N SER A 67 27.36 -6.77 42.75
CA SER A 67 27.44 -5.43 43.32
C SER A 67 26.71 -5.36 44.67
N LEU A 68 27.36 -4.65 45.59
CA LEU A 68 27.18 -4.64 47.04
C LEU A 68 25.88 -3.94 47.50
N THR A 69 25.40 -4.38 48.67
CA THR A 69 24.50 -3.67 49.58
C THR A 69 25.15 -2.38 50.13
N THR A 70 24.38 -1.30 50.30
CA THR A 70 24.31 -0.44 51.52
C THR A 70 23.11 0.51 51.42
N THR A 71 22.32 0.53 52.49
CA THR A 71 21.22 1.47 52.78
C THR A 71 21.77 2.76 53.39
N GLN A 72 21.43 3.95 52.88
CA GLN A 72 21.17 5.12 53.72
C GLN A 72 20.40 6.23 52.97
N ASP A 73 19.20 6.48 53.49
CA ASP A 73 18.44 7.74 53.60
C ASP A 73 18.98 8.99 52.86
N SER A 74 18.22 9.50 51.89
CA SER A 74 17.96 10.94 51.74
C SER A 74 16.84 11.19 50.73
N VAL A 75 15.79 11.85 51.23
CA VAL A 75 14.63 12.35 50.48
C VAL A 75 15.06 13.37 49.43
N THR A 76 14.72 13.12 48.17
CA THR A 76 14.37 14.17 47.20
C THR A 76 13.39 13.57 46.19
N THR A 77 12.13 13.98 46.30
CA THR A 77 11.06 13.65 45.36
C THR A 77 11.37 14.33 44.02
N THR A 78 11.92 13.57 43.09
CA THR A 78 11.88 13.89 41.67
C THR A 78 10.66 13.17 41.10
N GLU A 79 9.68 13.92 40.58
CA GLU A 79 8.64 13.36 39.72
C GLU A 79 9.30 12.76 38.48
N GLU A 80 9.54 11.45 38.53
CA GLU A 80 9.94 10.65 37.38
C GLU A 80 8.67 10.40 36.54
N LYS A 81 8.46 11.27 35.54
CA LYS A 81 7.51 11.04 34.45
C LYS A 81 7.90 9.72 33.74
N PRO A 82 7.06 8.67 33.71
CA PRO A 82 7.33 7.50 32.90
C PRO A 82 6.96 7.81 31.44
N SER A 83 7.74 8.65 30.76
CA SER A 83 7.42 9.09 29.39
C SER A 83 8.01 8.21 28.30
N THR A 84 9.03 7.41 28.60
CA THR A 84 9.90 6.85 27.55
C THR A 84 9.47 5.44 27.12
N GLN A 85 8.87 4.67 28.02
CA GLN A 85 8.54 3.27 27.75
C GLN A 85 7.29 3.11 26.86
N GLU A 86 6.26 3.94 27.06
CA GLU A 86 5.08 3.94 26.18
C GLU A 86 5.40 4.48 24.77
N GLU A 87 6.26 5.49 24.66
CA GLU A 87 6.62 6.10 23.37
C GLU A 87 7.50 5.17 22.50
N GLN A 88 8.42 4.42 23.12
CA GLN A 88 9.25 3.44 22.41
C GLN A 88 8.46 2.20 21.97
N THR A 89 7.56 1.67 22.80
CA THR A 89 6.69 0.55 22.43
C THR A 89 5.61 0.96 21.42
N ASN A 90 5.10 2.19 21.49
CA ASN A 90 4.20 2.73 20.48
C ASN A 90 4.92 2.92 19.13
N ALA A 91 6.12 3.50 19.12
CA ALA A 91 6.93 3.67 17.91
C ALA A 91 7.23 2.35 17.17
N GLU A 92 7.47 1.25 17.90
CA GLU A 92 7.67 -0.07 17.30
C GLU A 92 6.37 -0.66 16.73
N SER A 93 5.24 -0.50 17.44
CA SER A 93 3.92 -0.96 16.97
C SER A 93 3.36 -0.18 15.77
N GLN A 94 3.84 1.04 15.55
CA GLN A 94 3.44 1.92 14.45
C GLN A 94 4.34 1.78 13.22
N LYS A 95 5.32 0.88 13.21
CA LYS A 95 6.22 0.76 12.05
C LYS A 95 5.49 0.14 10.86
N ILE A 96 5.43 0.89 9.75
CA ILE A 96 4.93 0.38 8.47
C ILE A 96 6.00 -0.50 7.82
N ASP A 97 5.61 -1.66 7.31
CA ASP A 97 6.45 -2.53 6.48
C ASP A 97 6.10 -2.32 5.00
N GLU A 98 6.80 -1.38 4.38
CA GLU A 98 6.60 -0.98 2.99
C GLU A 98 6.79 -2.16 2.01
N GLN A 99 7.79 -3.02 2.24
CA GLN A 99 8.08 -4.14 1.35
C GLN A 99 7.02 -5.23 1.49
N ALA A 100 6.55 -5.51 2.69
CA ALA A 100 5.42 -6.42 2.90
C ALA A 100 4.17 -5.93 2.14
N ILE A 101 3.85 -4.64 2.24
CA ILE A 101 2.68 -4.04 1.58
C ILE A 101 2.79 -4.11 0.06
N LEU A 102 3.96 -3.87 -0.52
CA LEU A 102 4.18 -4.01 -1.97
C LEU A 102 3.98 -5.46 -2.46
N ASN A 103 4.20 -6.43 -1.58
CA ASN A 103 3.99 -7.86 -1.84
C ASN A 103 2.57 -8.34 -1.45
N GLY A 104 1.68 -7.42 -1.07
CA GLY A 104 0.28 -7.71 -0.74
C GLY A 104 0.03 -8.13 0.72
N ASP A 105 1.02 -8.02 1.60
CA ASP A 105 0.84 -8.19 3.04
C ASP A 105 0.51 -6.85 3.69
N PHE A 106 -0.75 -6.70 4.09
CA PHE A 106 -1.29 -5.48 4.69
C PHE A 106 -1.32 -5.53 6.22
N SER A 107 -0.62 -6.48 6.85
CA SER A 107 -0.69 -6.70 8.31
C SER A 107 -0.34 -5.46 9.13
N THR A 108 0.61 -4.64 8.64
CA THR A 108 1.00 -3.39 9.32
C THR A 108 -0.01 -2.24 9.15
N LEU A 109 -0.97 -2.38 8.23
CA LEU A 109 -2.05 -1.41 7.99
C LEU A 109 -3.32 -1.72 8.77
N VAL A 110 -3.45 -2.95 9.27
CA VAL A 110 -4.64 -3.48 9.94
C VAL A 110 -5.12 -2.52 11.01
N GLY A 111 -6.40 -2.18 10.95
CA GLY A 111 -7.06 -1.30 11.89
C GLY A 111 -7.95 -0.27 11.23
N THR A 112 -8.53 0.60 12.06
CA THR A 112 -9.40 1.69 11.61
C THR A 112 -8.61 2.99 11.53
N TRP A 113 -8.73 3.66 10.40
CA TRP A 113 -8.15 4.95 10.09
C TRP A 113 -9.28 5.96 10.01
N ARG A 114 -9.23 7.01 10.84
CA ARG A 114 -10.27 8.04 10.91
C ARG A 114 -9.67 9.43 10.77
N ASN A 115 -10.38 10.31 10.07
CA ASN A 115 -10.02 11.72 9.96
C ASN A 115 -10.88 12.60 10.88
N GLU A 116 -10.60 13.90 10.96
CA GLU A 116 -11.32 14.82 11.86
C GLU A 116 -12.75 15.10 11.39
N LEU A 117 -13.05 14.79 10.12
CA LEU A 117 -14.40 14.84 9.54
C LEU A 117 -15.26 13.61 9.90
N GLY A 118 -14.71 12.64 10.64
CA GLY A 118 -15.40 11.41 11.03
C GLY A 118 -15.53 10.38 9.91
N GLN A 119 -14.81 10.54 8.80
CA GLN A 119 -14.72 9.53 7.75
C GLN A 119 -13.77 8.43 8.19
N GLU A 120 -14.03 7.18 7.76
CA GLU A 120 -13.25 6.02 8.18
C GLU A 120 -12.86 5.13 6.99
N PHE A 121 -11.66 4.55 7.09
CA PHE A 121 -11.22 3.41 6.31
C PHE A 121 -10.78 2.30 7.26
N THR A 122 -11.05 1.06 6.91
CA THR A 122 -10.62 -0.09 7.72
C THR A 122 -9.79 -1.03 6.87
N PHE A 123 -8.67 -1.48 7.43
CA PHE A 123 -7.87 -2.55 6.87
C PHE A 123 -8.00 -3.80 7.72
N ASP A 124 -8.17 -4.94 7.07
CA ASP A 124 -7.91 -6.25 7.65
C ASP A 124 -6.64 -6.85 7.04
N LYS A 125 -6.31 -8.08 7.45
CA LYS A 125 -5.15 -8.83 6.95
C LYS A 125 -5.17 -9.06 5.43
N ASN A 126 -6.34 -8.95 4.79
CA ASN A 126 -6.53 -9.13 3.36
C ASN A 126 -6.55 -7.78 2.61
N GLY A 127 -6.48 -6.65 3.31
CA GLY A 127 -6.44 -5.31 2.75
C GLY A 127 -7.66 -4.48 3.12
N LEU A 128 -8.13 -3.68 2.17
CA LEU A 128 -9.15 -2.67 2.43
C LEU A 128 -10.54 -3.29 2.58
N VAL A 129 -11.26 -2.91 3.64
CA VAL A 129 -12.59 -3.43 3.97
C VAL A 129 -13.67 -2.44 3.54
N ASN A 130 -14.74 -2.95 2.89
CA ASN A 130 -15.94 -2.20 2.51
C ASN A 130 -15.72 -0.90 1.71
N SER A 131 -14.54 -0.70 1.12
CA SER A 131 -14.17 0.54 0.44
C SER A 131 -13.61 0.31 -0.98
N GLY A 132 -13.85 -0.87 -1.55
CA GLY A 132 -13.35 -1.27 -2.86
C GLY A 132 -12.17 -2.24 -2.79
N ASN A 133 -11.55 -2.51 -3.94
CA ASN A 133 -10.44 -3.46 -4.07
C ASN A 133 -9.15 -2.73 -4.43
N ILE A 134 -8.04 -3.15 -3.84
CA ILE A 134 -6.71 -2.67 -4.22
C ILE A 134 -6.33 -3.31 -5.57
N GLU A 135 -6.26 -2.51 -6.63
CA GLU A 135 -5.86 -2.98 -7.97
C GLU A 135 -4.35 -2.86 -8.19
N LYS A 136 -3.71 -1.87 -7.55
CA LYS A 136 -2.28 -1.61 -7.70
C LYS A 136 -1.71 -1.00 -6.43
N VAL A 137 -0.48 -1.39 -6.11
CA VAL A 137 0.35 -0.80 -5.05
C VAL A 137 1.68 -0.37 -5.66
N SER A 138 2.21 0.78 -5.26
CA SER A 138 3.52 1.28 -5.73
C SER A 138 4.14 2.29 -4.76
N MET A 139 5.47 2.39 -4.74
CA MET A 139 6.17 3.43 -3.97
C MET A 139 6.13 4.78 -4.68
N GLY A 140 5.88 5.84 -3.91
CA GLY A 140 6.08 7.23 -4.31
C GLY A 140 7.50 7.71 -3.99
N ASN A 141 7.97 8.71 -4.75
CA ASN A 141 9.29 9.31 -4.55
C ASN A 141 9.42 10.10 -3.23
N ASP A 142 8.30 10.38 -2.56
CA ASP A 142 8.19 11.07 -1.28
C ASP A 142 8.15 10.10 -0.08
N GLY A 143 8.36 8.80 -0.32
CA GLY A 143 8.26 7.76 0.70
C GLY A 143 6.83 7.30 0.98
N SER A 144 5.85 7.76 0.20
CA SER A 144 4.48 7.26 0.29
C SER A 144 4.33 5.88 -0.35
N ILE A 145 3.35 5.12 0.11
CA ILE A 145 2.84 3.91 -0.53
C ILE A 145 1.52 4.28 -1.20
N ASN A 146 1.47 4.20 -2.52
CA ASN A 146 0.33 4.61 -3.34
C ASN A 146 -0.49 3.40 -3.78
N PHE A 147 -1.79 3.51 -3.61
CA PHE A 147 -2.79 2.51 -3.93
C PHE A 147 -3.76 3.05 -4.99
N SER A 148 -4.08 2.22 -5.98
CA SER A 148 -5.22 2.45 -6.86
C SER A 148 -6.37 1.59 -6.38
N ILE A 149 -7.47 2.22 -5.96
CA ILE A 149 -8.64 1.52 -5.42
C ILE A 149 -9.74 1.51 -6.46
N ARG A 150 -10.28 0.32 -6.72
CA ARG A 150 -11.45 0.11 -7.56
C ARG A 150 -12.71 -0.01 -6.73
N ALA A 151 -13.64 0.91 -6.95
CA ALA A 151 -14.95 0.95 -6.30
C ALA A 151 -16.05 0.90 -7.37
N GLY A 152 -16.49 -0.31 -7.70
CA GLY A 152 -17.51 -0.55 -8.73
C GLY A 152 -17.03 -0.14 -10.13
N SER A 153 -17.76 0.76 -10.80
CA SER A 153 -17.38 1.33 -12.10
C SER A 153 -16.44 2.54 -11.99
N SER A 154 -16.07 2.95 -10.78
CA SER A 154 -15.16 4.08 -10.53
C SER A 154 -13.94 3.65 -9.71
N GLY A 155 -13.11 4.60 -9.33
CA GLY A 155 -12.00 4.38 -8.42
C GLY A 155 -11.49 5.68 -7.81
N TYR A 156 -10.54 5.54 -6.90
CA TYR A 156 -9.86 6.65 -6.24
C TYR A 156 -8.41 6.28 -5.90
N GLY A 157 -7.60 7.30 -5.66
CA GLY A 157 -6.23 7.13 -5.16
C GLY A 157 -6.24 7.10 -3.64
N MET A 158 -5.41 6.26 -3.06
CA MET A 158 -5.13 6.27 -1.63
C MET A 158 -3.62 6.23 -1.44
N SER A 159 -3.11 6.99 -0.48
CA SER A 159 -1.68 7.04 -0.19
C SER A 159 -1.45 6.95 1.31
N ILE A 160 -0.55 6.07 1.71
CA ILE A 160 -0.08 5.94 3.09
C ILE A 160 1.30 6.58 3.19
N TYR A 161 1.45 7.43 4.18
CA TYR A 161 2.67 8.16 4.51
C TYR A 161 3.16 7.63 5.86
N PRO A 162 4.20 6.76 5.88
CA PRO A 162 4.80 6.31 7.12
C PRO A 162 5.25 7.48 8.00
N ALA A 163 5.33 7.26 9.31
CA ALA A 163 5.93 8.22 10.25
C ALA A 163 7.32 8.66 9.74
N GLY A 164 7.59 9.97 9.80
CA GLY A 164 8.82 10.58 9.29
C GLY A 164 8.83 10.89 7.79
N SER A 165 7.88 10.38 6.99
CA SER A 165 7.79 10.71 5.56
C SER A 165 7.25 12.13 5.30
N THR A 166 7.51 12.68 4.12
CA THR A 166 7.07 14.04 3.76
C THR A 166 5.74 14.02 3.03
N MET A 167 4.74 14.76 3.53
CA MET A 167 3.48 15.03 2.82
C MET A 167 3.46 16.51 2.40
N LYS A 168 3.33 16.79 1.09
CA LYS A 168 3.43 18.16 0.54
C LYS A 168 2.10 18.93 0.46
N TRP A 169 0.98 18.23 0.61
CA TRP A 169 -0.34 18.78 0.31
C TRP A 169 -0.89 19.66 1.42
N VAL A 170 -0.76 19.19 2.66
CA VAL A 170 -1.28 19.84 3.86
C VAL A 170 -0.30 19.61 5.01
N ASP A 171 -0.30 20.52 5.98
CA ASP A 171 0.40 20.29 7.24
C ASP A 171 -0.28 19.14 8.01
N SER A 172 0.53 18.27 8.61
CA SER A 172 0.05 17.05 9.28
C SER A 172 1.10 16.55 10.26
N ASP A 173 0.65 15.84 11.29
CA ASP A 173 1.52 15.23 12.29
C ASP A 173 2.43 14.16 11.66
N SER A 174 3.68 14.54 11.36
CA SER A 174 4.67 13.68 10.72
C SER A 174 5.26 12.63 11.65
N SER A 175 5.02 12.73 12.97
CA SER A 175 5.39 11.68 13.93
C SER A 175 4.52 10.43 13.80
N LYS A 176 3.39 10.53 13.08
CA LYS A 176 2.44 9.45 12.88
C LYS A 176 2.36 9.00 11.44
N ASN A 177 1.93 7.76 11.26
CA ASN A 177 1.46 7.29 9.97
C ASN A 177 0.20 8.06 9.58
N ARG A 178 0.13 8.46 8.32
CA ARG A 178 -0.97 9.24 7.77
C ARG A 178 -1.52 8.56 6.54
N LEU A 179 -2.83 8.61 6.35
CA LEU A 179 -3.49 8.15 5.15
C LEU A 179 -4.25 9.30 4.52
N ILE A 180 -4.20 9.37 3.20
CA ILE A 180 -5.09 10.23 2.39
C ILE A 180 -5.79 9.35 1.36
N ALA A 181 -7.03 9.69 1.02
CA ALA A 181 -7.78 8.99 0.01
C ALA A 181 -8.75 9.93 -0.69
N GLY A 182 -8.87 9.78 -2.01
CA GLY A 182 -9.80 10.56 -2.81
C GLY A 182 -9.40 10.65 -4.27
N GLN A 183 -10.16 11.46 -5.01
CA GLN A 183 -9.87 11.77 -6.43
C GLN A 183 -8.91 12.96 -6.60
N ALA A 184 -8.70 13.73 -5.53
CA ALA A 184 -7.82 14.89 -5.50
C ALA A 184 -7.01 14.87 -4.20
N ALA A 185 -5.92 15.65 -4.19
CA ALA A 185 -5.13 15.88 -2.98
C ALA A 185 -5.97 16.57 -1.90
N PRO A 186 -5.66 16.33 -0.61
CA PRO A 186 -6.35 17.01 0.48
C PRO A 186 -6.09 18.52 0.44
N THR A 187 -7.05 19.27 0.97
CA THR A 187 -7.03 20.75 1.04
C THR A 187 -6.99 21.27 2.48
N SER A 188 -7.22 20.41 3.47
CA SER A 188 -7.06 20.69 4.90
C SER A 188 -6.48 19.48 5.62
N SER A 189 -5.86 19.71 6.78
CA SER A 189 -5.35 18.65 7.67
C SER A 189 -6.47 17.74 8.19
N GLU A 190 -7.70 18.27 8.32
CA GLU A 190 -8.89 17.53 8.75
C GLU A 190 -9.22 16.33 7.84
N GLN A 191 -8.73 16.35 6.59
CA GLN A 191 -8.91 15.28 5.60
C GLN A 191 -7.86 14.17 5.72
N VAL A 192 -6.84 14.33 6.57
CA VAL A 192 -5.80 13.33 6.82
C VAL A 192 -6.30 12.33 7.85
N PHE A 193 -6.17 11.05 7.53
CA PHE A 193 -6.61 9.95 8.37
C PHE A 193 -5.46 9.45 9.24
N TYR A 194 -5.77 9.15 10.50
CA TYR A 194 -4.86 8.53 11.46
C TYR A 194 -5.48 7.25 12.01
N LYS A 195 -4.63 6.31 12.42
CA LYS A 195 -5.07 5.09 13.09
C LYS A 195 -5.69 5.41 14.45
N VAL A 196 -6.81 4.78 14.80
CA VAL A 196 -7.58 5.08 16.03
C VAL A 196 -7.78 3.88 16.95
N ASP A 197 -7.14 2.75 16.66
CA ASP A 197 -7.13 1.53 17.47
C ASP A 197 -5.74 1.18 18.03
#